data_AF-A0A7C4HGJ3-F1
#
_entry.id   AF-A0A7C4HGJ3-F1
#
_cell.length_a   1.000
_cell.length_b   1.000
_cell.length_c   1.000
_cell.angle_alpha   90.00
_cell.angle_beta   90.00
_cell.angle_gamma   90.00
#
_symmetry.space_group_name_H-M   'P 1'
#
loop_
_entity.id
_entity.type
_entity.pdbx_description
1 polymer ?
#
loop_
_entity_poly.entity_id
_entity_poly.type
_entity_poly.pdbx_seq_one_letter_code
_entity_poly.pdbx_strand_id
1 'polypeptide(L)'
;MSEAKPSGDDYLFEIAVFLATSALNCMDEPHLYGPFRLLDALSKIVDLPKYAPCLKEDPFLQRIKAIVDEKKFLIMYNVEEFRRAIDEVVKMLAKELKRRYLETSDKEK
;
A
#
# COMPACT_ATOMS: atom_id res chain seq x y z
N MET A 1 -1.00 17.81 26.87
CA MET A 1 -2.29 17.66 26.15
C MET A 1 -2.34 16.23 25.70
N SER A 2 -3.34 15.44 26.10
CA SER A 2 -3.47 14.07 25.57
C SER A 2 -3.84 14.20 24.10
N GLU A 3 -2.93 13.89 23.19
CA GLU A 3 -3.24 13.84 21.76
C GLU A 3 -4.32 12.76 21.57
N ALA A 4 -5.53 13.20 21.24
CA ALA A 4 -6.59 12.28 20.86
C ALA A 4 -6.12 11.51 19.62
N LYS A 5 -6.29 10.19 19.62
CA LYS A 5 -5.95 9.37 18.47
C LYS A 5 -6.69 9.91 17.23
N PRO A 6 -6.02 10.11 16.08
CA PRO A 6 -6.66 10.65 14.89
C PRO A 6 -7.86 9.78 14.47
N SER A 7 -8.91 10.43 13.97
CA SER A 7 -10.09 9.74 13.44
C SER A 7 -9.81 9.11 12.08
N GLY A 8 -10.74 8.29 11.58
CA GLY A 8 -10.68 7.76 10.22
C GLY A 8 -10.65 8.85 9.15
N ASP A 9 -11.39 9.94 9.37
CA ASP A 9 -11.42 11.09 8.46
C ASP A 9 -10.09 11.85 8.46
N ASP A 10 -9.49 12.04 9.64
CA ASP A 10 -8.16 12.66 9.78
C ASP A 10 -7.09 11.84 9.04
N TYR A 11 -7.09 10.53 9.23
CA TYR A 11 -6.12 9.65 8.59
C TYR A 11 -6.33 9.54 7.07
N LEU A 12 -7.58 9.58 6.61
CA LEU A 12 -7.89 9.67 5.18
C LEU A 12 -7.39 10.98 4.58
N PHE A 13 -7.57 12.10 5.27
CA PHE A 13 -7.03 13.39 4.85
C PHE A 13 -5.49 13.38 4.78
N GLU A 14 -4.82 12.78 5.75
CA GLU A 14 -3.36 12.58 5.71
C GLU A 14 -2.91 11.77 4.48
N ILE A 15 -3.63 10.69 4.13
CA ILE A 15 -3.35 9.92 2.91
C ILE A 15 -3.53 10.80 1.66
N ALA A 16 -4.58 11.62 1.61
CA ALA A 16 -4.83 12.53 0.49
C ALA A 16 -3.70 13.57 0.33
N VAL A 17 -3.26 14.18 1.44
CA VAL A 17 -2.11 15.10 1.46
C VAL A 17 -0.84 14.38 1.01
N PHE A 18 -0.61 13.16 1.49
CA PHE A 18 0.54 12.35 1.09
C PHE A 18 0.54 12.06 -0.42
N LEU A 19 -0.60 11.67 -0.99
CA LEU A 19 -0.73 11.38 -2.41
C LEU A 19 -0.49 12.63 -3.27
N ALA A 20 -1.12 13.76 -2.93
CA ALA A 20 -0.98 15.00 -3.68
C ALA A 20 0.46 15.54 -3.66
N THR A 21 1.09 15.57 -2.48
CA THR A 21 2.49 16.00 -2.36
C THR A 21 3.46 15.02 -3.02
N SER A 22 3.20 13.72 -2.93
CA SER A 22 4.01 12.72 -3.64
C SER A 22 3.90 12.88 -5.16
N ALA A 23 2.70 13.14 -5.68
CA ALA A 23 2.49 13.36 -7.11
C ALA A 23 3.25 14.58 -7.63
N LEU A 24 3.23 15.69 -6.88
CA LEU A 24 4.04 16.88 -7.20
C LEU A 24 5.53 16.55 -7.21
N ASN A 25 6.03 15.88 -6.17
CA ASN A 25 7.44 15.53 -6.06
C ASN A 25 7.92 14.61 -7.20
N CYS A 26 7.07 13.70 -7.67
CA CYS A 26 7.41 12.83 -8.81
C CYS A 26 7.71 13.58 -10.12
N MET A 27 7.34 14.86 -10.24
CA MET A 27 7.66 15.68 -11.42
C MET A 27 9.15 16.07 -11.47
N ASP A 28 9.76 16.27 -10.31
CA ASP A 28 11.12 16.80 -10.18
C ASP A 28 12.13 15.77 -9.63
N GLU A 29 11.63 14.68 -9.04
CA GLU A 29 12.43 13.60 -8.44
C GLU A 29 12.84 12.50 -9.46
N PRO A 30 13.86 11.67 -9.15
CA PRO A 30 14.24 10.54 -9.99
C PRO A 30 13.06 9.62 -10.31
N HIS A 31 13.00 9.09 -11.53
CA HIS A 31 11.88 8.27 -12.02
C HIS A 31 11.45 7.10 -11.11
N LEU A 32 12.38 6.53 -10.32
CA LEU A 32 12.08 5.44 -9.39
C LEU A 32 11.35 5.89 -8.12
N TYR A 33 11.35 7.19 -7.83
CA TYR A 33 10.70 7.76 -6.65
C TYR A 33 9.17 7.60 -6.72
N GLY A 34 8.60 7.63 -7.93
CA GLY A 34 7.18 7.34 -8.16
C GLY A 34 6.76 5.96 -7.64
N PRO A 35 7.37 4.86 -8.14
CA PRO A 35 7.16 3.53 -7.59
C PRO A 35 7.32 3.44 -6.07
N PHE A 36 8.33 4.09 -5.50
CA PHE A 36 8.52 4.14 -4.05
C PHE A 36 7.32 4.80 -3.34
N ARG A 37 6.86 5.96 -3.81
CA ARG A 37 5.71 6.68 -3.23
C ARG A 37 4.41 5.90 -3.36
N LEU A 38 4.21 5.15 -4.43
CA LEU A 38 3.04 4.29 -4.61
C LEU A 38 3.02 3.13 -3.59
N LEU A 39 4.17 2.51 -3.32
CA LEU A 39 4.26 1.48 -2.28
C LEU A 39 4.03 2.07 -0.89
N ASP A 40 4.61 3.24 -0.59
CA ASP A 40 4.40 3.89 0.70
C ASP A 40 2.93 4.31 0.90
N ALA A 41 2.26 4.79 -0.16
CA ALA A 41 0.83 5.03 -0.14
C ALA A 41 0.02 3.75 0.12
N LEU A 42 0.38 2.64 -0.55
CA LEU A 42 -0.25 1.33 -0.31
C LEU A 42 -0.13 0.92 1.15
N SER A 43 1.07 1.04 1.74
CA SER A 43 1.31 0.76 3.16
C SER A 43 0.42 1.59 4.08
N LYS A 44 0.24 2.89 3.79
CA LYS A 44 -0.64 3.79 4.55
C LYS A 44 -2.11 3.41 4.44
N ILE A 45 -2.58 3.06 3.24
CA ILE A 45 -3.98 2.66 2.99
C ILE A 45 -4.32 1.38 3.75
N VAL A 46 -3.40 0.42 3.84
CA VAL A 46 -3.61 -0.83 4.59
C VAL A 46 -3.85 -0.60 6.09
N ASP A 47 -3.39 0.53 6.63
CA ASP A 47 -3.61 0.93 8.02
C ASP A 47 -4.95 1.65 8.26
N LEU A 48 -5.70 2.03 7.21
CA LEU A 48 -6.96 2.76 7.34
C LEU A 48 -7.99 2.07 8.27
N PRO A 49 -8.16 0.73 8.28
CA PRO A 49 -9.08 0.07 9.22
C PRO A 49 -8.75 0.29 10.72
N LYS A 50 -7.52 0.69 11.05
CA LYS A 50 -7.11 1.02 12.44
C LYS A 50 -7.74 2.34 12.94
N TYR A 51 -8.25 3.15 12.02
CA TYR A 51 -8.83 4.47 12.26
C TYR A 51 -10.30 4.57 11.82
N ALA A 52 -10.74 3.68 10.91
CA ALA A 52 -12.11 3.62 10.39
C ALA A 52 -12.80 2.31 10.80
N PRO A 53 -13.58 2.26 11.90
CA PRO A 53 -14.20 1.04 12.42
C PRO A 53 -15.19 0.33 11.48
N CYS A 54 -15.66 1.04 10.45
CA CYS A 54 -16.51 0.48 9.40
C CYS A 54 -15.74 -0.46 8.45
N LEU A 55 -14.41 -0.39 8.43
CA LEU A 55 -13.55 -1.26 7.64
C LEU A 55 -13.00 -2.39 8.50
N LYS A 56 -12.80 -3.56 7.89
CA LYS A 56 -12.18 -4.70 8.55
C LYS A 56 -10.69 -4.75 8.20
N GLU A 57 -9.87 -5.11 9.18
CA GLU A 57 -8.48 -5.46 8.90
C GLU A 57 -8.41 -6.69 7.99
N ASP A 58 -7.50 -6.63 7.01
CA ASP A 58 -7.30 -7.70 6.04
C ASP A 58 -5.92 -8.33 6.26
N PRO A 59 -5.85 -9.58 6.77
CA PRO A 59 -4.58 -10.24 7.04
C PRO A 59 -3.70 -10.43 5.80
N PHE A 60 -4.29 -10.54 4.60
CA PHE A 60 -3.51 -10.61 3.37
C PHE A 60 -2.87 -9.25 3.06
N LEU A 61 -3.61 -8.16 3.18
CA LEU A 61 -3.07 -6.81 2.97
C LEU A 61 -2.00 -6.45 4.03
N GLN A 62 -2.15 -6.91 5.28
CA GLN A 62 -1.12 -6.73 6.31
C GLN A 62 0.20 -7.44 5.95
N ARG A 63 0.14 -8.61 5.29
CA ARG A 63 1.36 -9.26 4.75
C ARG A 63 1.99 -8.47 3.62
N ILE A 64 1.19 -7.91 2.71
CA ILE A 64 1.69 -7.02 1.65
C ILE A 64 2.38 -5.80 2.26
N LYS A 65 1.75 -5.17 3.25
CA LYS A 65 2.32 -4.04 3.98
C LYS A 65 3.67 -4.38 4.61
N ALA A 66 3.80 -5.55 5.27
CA ALA A 66 5.06 -5.96 5.88
C ALA A 66 6.20 -6.05 4.86
N ILE A 67 5.96 -6.65 3.69
CA ILE A 67 6.94 -6.72 2.60
C ILE A 67 7.29 -5.31 2.10
N VAL A 68 6.28 -4.47 1.88
CA VAL A 68 6.48 -3.09 1.42
C VAL A 68 7.33 -2.30 2.40
N ASP A 69 7.00 -2.32 3.69
CA ASP A 69 7.71 -1.55 4.70
C ASP A 69 9.16 -2.00 4.88
N GLU A 70 9.44 -3.30 4.71
CA GLU A 70 10.80 -3.84 4.72
C GLU A 70 11.59 -3.45 3.46
N LYS A 71 10.96 -3.51 2.28
CA LYS A 71 11.69 -3.45 0.99
C LYS A 71 11.66 -2.09 0.31
N LYS A 72 10.78 -1.15 0.69
CA LYS A 72 10.62 0.14 -0.01
C LYS A 72 11.90 0.98 -0.06
N PHE A 73 12.76 0.89 0.94
CA PHE A 73 14.03 1.64 0.99
C PHE A 73 15.15 1.01 0.13
N LEU A 74 14.94 -0.17 -0.45
CA LEU A 74 15.92 -0.79 -1.35
C LEU A 74 16.21 0.08 -2.58
N ILE A 75 15.30 0.96 -2.98
CA ILE A 75 15.53 1.94 -4.04
C ILE A 75 16.83 2.73 -3.86
N MET A 76 17.28 2.95 -2.62
CA MET A 76 18.48 3.73 -2.31
C MET A 76 19.79 2.95 -2.48
N TYR A 77 19.75 1.61 -2.45
CA TYR A 77 20.95 0.77 -2.35
C TYR A 77 20.99 -0.38 -3.35
N ASN A 78 19.84 -0.84 -3.83
CA ASN A 78 19.70 -1.98 -4.75
C ASN A 78 18.37 -1.91 -5.53
N VAL A 79 18.41 -1.24 -6.68
CA VAL A 79 17.25 -1.04 -7.56
C VAL A 79 16.68 -2.37 -8.11
N GLU A 80 17.53 -3.36 -8.36
CA GLU A 80 17.08 -4.66 -8.88
C GLU A 80 16.26 -5.42 -7.83
N GLU A 81 16.71 -5.44 -6.58
CA GLU A 81 15.93 -6.04 -5.49
C GLU A 81 14.66 -5.25 -5.19
N PHE A 82 14.68 -3.93 -5.32
CA PHE A 82 13.47 -3.11 -5.25
C PHE A 82 12.44 -3.49 -6.32
N ARG A 83 12.89 -3.69 -7.57
CA ARG A 83 12.03 -4.16 -8.67
C ARG A 83 11.47 -5.55 -8.41
N ARG A 84 12.27 -6.48 -7.88
CA ARG A 84 11.80 -7.83 -7.50
C ARG A 84 10.74 -7.78 -6.41
N ALA A 85 10.91 -6.90 -5.41
CA ALA A 85 9.91 -6.70 -4.37
C ALA A 85 8.57 -6.20 -4.93
N ILE A 86 8.58 -5.27 -5.89
CA ILE A 86 7.37 -4.82 -6.59
C ILE A 86 6.71 -5.99 -7.33
N ASP A 87 7.49 -6.76 -8.09
CA ASP A 87 6.99 -7.92 -8.84
C ASP A 87 6.38 -8.98 -7.91
N GLU A 88 6.98 -9.23 -6.75
CA GLU A 88 6.43 -10.12 -5.72
C GLU A 88 5.08 -9.62 -5.20
N VAL A 89 4.99 -8.34 -4.82
CA VAL A 89 3.73 -7.73 -4.35
C VAL A 89 2.63 -7.86 -5.39
N VAL A 90 2.93 -7.55 -6.67
CA VAL A 90 1.97 -7.68 -7.78
C VAL A 90 1.53 -9.13 -7.97
N LYS A 91 2.46 -10.10 -7.94
CA LYS A 91 2.13 -11.53 -8.06
C LYS A 91 1.24 -12.02 -6.91
N MET A 92 1.50 -11.58 -5.68
CA MET A 92 0.67 -11.91 -4.53
C MET A 92 -0.75 -11.36 -4.69
N LEU A 93 -0.88 -10.09 -5.10
CA LEU A 93 -2.17 -9.45 -5.35
C LEU A 93 -2.94 -10.15 -6.47
N ALA A 94 -2.28 -10.52 -7.57
CA ALA A 94 -2.91 -11.23 -8.68
C ALA A 94 -3.46 -12.61 -8.26
N LYS A 95 -2.70 -13.37 -7.46
CA LYS A 95 -3.16 -14.64 -6.89
C LYS A 95 -4.36 -14.45 -5.98
N GLU A 96 -4.32 -13.43 -5.13
CA GLU A 96 -5.40 -13.12 -4.20
C GLU A 96 -6.66 -12.64 -4.93
N LEU A 97 -6.51 -11.85 -5.99
CA LEU A 97 -7.61 -11.42 -6.85
C LEU A 97 -8.33 -12.63 -7.45
N LYS A 98 -7.58 -13.61 -7.96
CA LYS A 98 -8.14 -14.85 -8.48
C LYS A 98 -8.91 -15.62 -7.39
N ARG A 99 -8.31 -15.76 -6.20
CA ARG A 99 -8.92 -16.46 -5.06
C ARG A 99 -10.21 -15.81 -4.56
N ARG A 100 -10.27 -14.47 -4.55
CA ARG A 100 -11.42 -13.71 -4.01
C ARG A 100 -12.58 -13.59 -4.99
N TYR A 101 -12.31 -13.49 -6.29
CA TYR A 101 -13.34 -13.07 -7.26
C TYR A 101 -13.50 -14.02 -8.44
N LEU A 102 -12.47 -14.78 -8.82
CA LEU A 102 -12.53 -15.64 -10.00
C LEU A 102 -12.88 -17.10 -9.64
N GLU A 103 -12.27 -17.66 -8.59
CA GLU A 103 -12.55 -19.05 -8.16
C GLU A 103 -13.90 -19.22 -7.44
N THR A 104 -14.50 -18.13 -6.97
CA THR A 104 -15.85 -18.13 -6.39
C THR A 104 -16.93 -18.17 -7.49
N SER A 105 -16.62 -17.62 -8.67
CA SER A 105 -17.55 -17.55 -9.81
C SER A 105 -17.72 -18.88 -10.55
N ASP A 106 -16.76 -19.80 -10.43
CA ASP A 106 -16.79 -21.13 -11.07
C ASP A 106 -17.51 -22.20 -10.24
N LYS A 107 -17.89 -21.91 -8.99
CA LYS A 107 -18.63 -22.84 -8.11
C LYS A 107 -20.15 -22.65 -8.11
N GLU A 108 -20.64 -21.62 -8.79
CA GLU A 108 -22.07 -21.28 -8.91
C GLU A 108 -22.63 -21.55 -10.33
N LYS A 109 -21.88 -22.24 -11.20
CA LYS A 109 -22.32 -22.76 -12.50
C LYS A 109 -22.26 -24.28 -12.52
#